data_AF-F0ZWT0-F1
#
_entry.id   AF-F0ZWT0-F1
#
_cell.length_a   1.000
_cell.length_b   1.000
_cell.length_c   1.000
_cell.angle_alpha   90.00
_cell.angle_beta   90.00
_cell.angle_gamma   90.00
#
_symmetry.space_group_name_H-M   'P 1'
#
loop_
_entity.id
_entity.type
_entity.pdbx_description
1 polymer ?
#
loop_
_entity_poly.entity_id
_entity_poly.type
_entity_poly.pdbx_seq_one_letter_code
_entity_poly.pdbx_strand_id
1 'polypeptide(L)'
;MSSYNCSICLSGFDEEEKPYRLPCSHIFHKPCATDWVLNKKTCPCCRKELKGNIDEILTYDHLVLSLLLELQINNKANNNNNNNNNNNNNNNINNN
;
A
#
# COMPACT_ATOMS: atom_id res chain seq x y z
N MET A 1 11.20 16.92 -33.14
CA MET A 1 10.21 16.13 -32.38
C MET A 1 10.83 15.80 -31.04
N SER A 2 10.54 16.59 -30.01
CA SER A 2 10.91 16.25 -28.64
C SER A 2 9.97 15.14 -28.18
N SER A 3 10.42 13.89 -28.29
CA SER A 3 9.73 12.69 -27.86
C SER A 3 9.39 12.80 -26.38
N TYR A 4 8.09 12.89 -26.09
CA TYR A 4 7.56 12.91 -24.73
C TYR A 4 7.53 11.45 -24.24
N ASN A 5 8.65 10.98 -23.70
CA ASN A 5 8.82 9.60 -23.24
C ASN A 5 9.02 9.57 -21.73
N CYS A 6 8.55 8.51 -21.08
CA CYS A 6 8.86 8.27 -19.68
C CYS A 6 10.32 7.85 -19.54
N SER A 7 11.11 8.57 -18.75
CA SER A 7 12.54 8.26 -18.59
C SER A 7 12.83 7.04 -17.69
N ILE A 8 11.80 6.38 -17.16
CA ILE A 8 11.92 5.18 -16.31
C ILE A 8 11.81 3.92 -17.18
N CYS A 9 10.75 3.80 -17.99
CA CYS A 9 10.54 2.66 -18.88
C CYS A 9 11.04 2.91 -20.31
N LEU A 10 11.39 4.16 -20.64
CA LEU A 10 11.85 4.61 -21.97
C LEU A 10 10.79 4.51 -23.08
N SER A 11 9.54 4.24 -22.72
CA SER A 11 8.39 4.19 -23.63
C SER A 11 7.71 5.56 -23.77
N GLY A 12 7.04 5.78 -24.91
CA GLY A 12 6.12 6.90 -25.09
C GLY A 12 4.89 6.77 -24.19
N PHE A 13 4.06 7.82 -24.18
CA PHE A 13 2.73 7.78 -23.57
C PHE A 13 1.69 7.53 -24.65
N ASP A 14 0.73 6.65 -24.36
CA ASP A 14 -0.43 6.48 -25.22
C ASP A 14 -1.41 7.66 -25.07
N GLU A 15 -2.25 7.91 -26.08
CA GLU A 15 -3.23 9.01 -26.06
C GLU A 15 -4.23 8.91 -24.90
N GLU A 16 -4.48 7.68 -24.43
CA GLU A 16 -5.39 7.36 -23.33
C GLU A 16 -4.68 7.34 -21.96
N GLU A 17 -3.35 7.32 -21.94
CA GLU A 17 -2.57 7.28 -20.72
C GLU A 17 -2.42 8.67 -20.10
N LYS A 18 -2.83 8.80 -18.83
CA LYS A 18 -2.64 10.05 -18.09
C LYS A 18 -1.21 10.16 -17.56
N PRO A 19 -0.41 11.15 -18.03
CA PRO A 19 0.92 11.38 -17.50
C PRO A 19 0.84 11.79 -16.02
N TYR A 20 1.78 11.29 -15.22
CA TYR A 20 1.89 11.62 -13.81
C TYR A 20 3.04 12.61 -13.59
N ARG A 21 2.72 13.76 -12.98
CA ARG A 21 3.66 14.86 -12.75
C ARG A 21 4.06 14.93 -11.29
N LEU A 22 5.35 14.80 -11.01
CA LEU A 22 5.91 15.01 -9.67
C LEU A 22 5.90 16.51 -9.27
N PRO A 23 6.01 16.85 -7.97
CA PRO A 23 6.14 18.23 -7.50
C PRO A 23 7.30 19.01 -8.15
N CYS A 24 8.37 18.30 -8.54
CA CYS A 24 9.49 18.87 -9.29
C CYS A 24 9.22 19.09 -10.79
N SER A 25 7.97 18.88 -11.24
CA SER A 25 7.47 19.04 -12.60
C SER A 25 7.94 18.03 -13.65
N HIS A 26 8.69 17.00 -13.27
CA HIS A 26 9.02 15.90 -14.17
C HIS A 26 7.86 14.92 -14.32
N ILE A 27 7.76 14.32 -15.50
CA ILE A 27 6.58 13.58 -15.95
C ILE A 27 6.97 12.16 -16.31
N PHE A 28 6.15 11.21 -15.85
CA PHE A 28 6.36 9.77 -15.99
C PHE A 28 5.02 9.06 -16.13
N HIS A 29 5.02 7.78 -16.50
CA HIS A 29 3.84 6.95 -16.29
C HIS A 29 3.52 6.89 -14.80
N LYS A 30 2.23 6.94 -14.45
CA LYS A 30 1.76 6.77 -13.05
C LYS A 30 2.39 5.55 -12.36
N PRO A 31 2.36 4.32 -12.92
CA PRO A 31 2.99 3.15 -12.29
C PRO A 31 4.50 3.34 -12.11
N CYS A 32 5.20 3.83 -13.13
CA CYS A 32 6.65 4.05 -13.05
C CYS A 32 7.04 5.06 -11.97
N ALA A 33 6.30 6.17 -11.87
CA ALA A 33 6.50 7.13 -10.80
C ALA A 33 6.23 6.49 -9.43
N THR A 34 5.08 5.84 -9.25
CA THR A 34 4.70 5.19 -7.99
C THR A 34 5.79 4.23 -7.49
N ASP A 35 6.21 3.27 -8.32
CA ASP A 35 7.22 2.28 -7.95
C ASP A 35 8.55 2.95 -7.57
N TRP A 36 8.96 3.97 -8.33
CA TRP A 36 10.19 4.70 -8.04
C TRP A 36 10.11 5.46 -6.71
N VAL A 37 9.01 6.17 -6.46
CA VAL A 37 8.83 6.97 -5.24
C VAL A 37 8.77 6.08 -4.01
N LEU A 38 8.09 4.93 -4.09
CA LEU A 38 8.05 3.93 -3.02
C LEU A 38 9.45 3.46 -2.61
N ASN A 39 10.37 3.31 -3.57
CA ASN A 39 11.71 2.79 -3.32
C ASN A 39 12.76 3.87 -2.97
N LYS A 40 12.73 5.03 -3.65
CA LYS A 40 13.82 6.01 -3.62
C LYS A 40 13.43 7.40 -3.11
N LYS A 41 12.13 7.71 -2.99
CA LYS A 41 11.58 9.01 -2.53
C LYS A 41 12.21 10.26 -3.18
N THR A 42 12.76 10.12 -4.38
CA THR A 42 13.49 11.15 -5.12
C THR A 42 13.07 11.13 -6.58
N CYS A 43 13.18 12.25 -7.28
CA CYS A 43 12.93 12.30 -8.72
C CYS A 43 14.05 11.59 -9.51
N PRO A 44 13.73 10.69 -10.47
CA PRO A 44 14.74 10.07 -11.34
C PRO A 44 15.54 11.09 -12.18
N CYS A 45 14.89 12.17 -12.63
CA CYS A 45 15.51 13.14 -13.53
C CYS A 45 16.39 14.17 -12.82
N CYS A 46 15.89 14.75 -11.72
CA CYS A 46 16.57 15.88 -11.07
C CYS A 46 17.07 15.59 -9.66
N ARG A 47 16.88 14.36 -9.15
CA ARG A 47 17.28 13.91 -7.81
C ARG A 47 16.71 14.73 -6.65
N LYS A 48 15.79 15.66 -6.90
CA LYS A 48 15.08 16.38 -5.84
C LYS A 48 14.29 15.39 -4.98
N GLU A 49 14.43 15.53 -3.68
CA GLU A 49 13.63 14.79 -2.70
C GLU A 49 12.16 15.17 -2.85
N LEU A 50 11.30 14.15 -2.80
CA LEU A 50 9.87 14.33 -2.84
C LEU A 50 9.39 14.55 -1.40
N LYS A 51 9.50 15.81 -0.95
CA LYS A 51 8.96 16.26 0.34
C LYS A 51 7.47 16.55 0.20
N GLY A 52 6.67 15.57 0.57
CA GLY A 52 5.21 15.65 0.63
C GLY A 52 4.69 14.36 1.26
N ASN A 53 3.48 14.38 1.82
CA ASN A 53 2.83 13.17 2.31
C ASN A 53 2.65 12.22 1.12
N ILE A 54 3.61 11.29 0.92
CA ILE A 54 3.58 10.27 -0.13
C ILE A 54 2.29 9.44 -0.02
N ASP A 55 1.72 9.40 1.18
CA ASP A 55 0.40 8.86 1.49
C ASP A 55 -0.68 9.47 0.57
N GLU A 56 -0.70 10.79 0.39
CA GLU A 56 -1.71 11.49 -0.42
C GLU A 56 -1.57 11.27 -1.94
N ILE A 57 -0.43 10.75 -2.39
CA ILE A 57 -0.14 10.45 -3.80
C ILE A 57 -0.64 9.05 -4.20
N LEU A 58 -0.75 8.13 -3.24
CA LEU A 58 -1.03 6.70 -3.47
C LEU A 58 -2.40 6.25 -2.92
N THR A 59 -3.19 7.19 -2.41
CA THR A 59 -4.33 6.97 -1.49
C THR A 59 -5.61 6.38 -2.06
N TYR A 60 -5.66 5.86 -3.29
CA TYR A 60 -6.87 5.14 -3.70
C TYR A 60 -6.55 3.74 -4.21
N ASP A 61 -5.55 3.55 -5.07
CA ASP A 61 -5.17 2.19 -5.50
C ASP A 61 -4.60 1.35 -4.34
N HIS A 62 -3.76 1.94 -3.47
CA HIS A 62 -3.14 1.20 -2.35
C HIS A 62 -4.05 1.05 -1.13
N LEU A 63 -4.96 2.01 -0.86
CA LEU A 63 -5.98 1.87 0.19
C LEU A 63 -7.06 0.85 -0.19
N VAL A 64 -7.43 0.79 -1.49
CA VAL A 64 -8.36 -0.22 -2.00
C VAL A 64 -7.71 -1.61 -1.95
N LEU A 65 -6.41 -1.76 -2.18
CA LEU A 65 -5.69 -3.03 -1.97
C LEU A 65 -5.65 -3.45 -0.50
N SER A 66 -5.45 -2.53 0.45
CA SER A 66 -5.55 -2.83 1.89
C SER A 66 -6.96 -3.25 2.30
N LEU A 67 -8.01 -2.57 1.80
CA LEU A 67 -9.41 -2.90 2.06
C LEU A 67 -9.88 -4.19 1.36
N LEU A 68 -9.39 -4.48 0.15
CA LEU A 68 -9.71 -5.69 -0.60
C LEU A 68 -9.00 -6.93 -0.04
N LEU A 69 -7.84 -6.77 0.59
CA LEU A 69 -7.16 -7.84 1.31
C LEU A 69 -7.91 -8.24 2.60
N GLU A 70 -8.55 -7.29 3.27
CA GLU A 70 -9.40 -7.54 4.45
C GLU A 70 -10.64 -8.39 4.14
N LEU A 71 -11.19 -8.27 2.92
CA LEU A 71 -12.31 -9.12 2.47
C LEU A 71 -11.90 -10.55 2.11
N GLN A 72 -10.61 -10.80 1.90
CA GLN A 72 -10.07 -12.14 1.62
C GLN A 72 -9.68 -12.91 2.89
N ILE A 73 -9.74 -12.29 4.08
CA ILE A 73 -9.47 -12.95 5.38
C ILE A 73 -10.75 -13.50 6.04
N ASN A 74 -11.95 -13.00 5.72
CA ASN A 74 -13.18 -13.32 6.46
C ASN A 74 -13.99 -14.54 5.98
N ASN A 75 -13.48 -15.38 5.08
CA ASN A 75 -14.21 -16.55 4.56
C ASN A 75 -13.52 -17.91 4.83
N LYS A 76 -12.80 -18.07 5.93
CA LYS A 76 -12.35 -19.41 6.37
C LYS A 76 -12.45 -19.60 7.88
N ALA A 77 -13.34 -20.54 8.24
CA ALA A 77 -13.51 -21.20 9.55
C ALA A 77 -14.44 -20.54 10.58
N ASN A 78 -15.75 -20.72 10.35
CA ASN A 78 -16.70 -21.02 11.42
C ASN A 78 -16.39 -22.46 11.91
N ASN A 79 -15.42 -22.61 12.81
CA ASN A 79 -15.16 -23.84 13.56
C ASN A 79 -15.15 -23.48 15.05
N ASN A 80 -16.35 -23.36 15.62
CA ASN A 80 -16.51 -23.39 17.06
C ASN A 80 -16.20 -24.80 17.56
N ASN A 81 -15.08 -24.98 18.23
CA ASN A 81 -14.96 -26.00 19.28
C ASN A 81 -14.20 -25.41 20.47
N ASN A 82 -14.93 -25.34 21.58
CA ASN A 82 -14.59 -24.71 22.85
C ASN A 82 -13.34 -25.33 23.49
N ASN A 83 -12.46 -24.48 24.01
CA ASN A 83 -11.59 -24.84 25.12
C ASN A 83 -11.78 -23.80 26.24
N ASN A 84 -12.74 -24.10 27.11
CA ASN A 84 -12.91 -23.39 28.38
C ASN A 84 -11.84 -23.85 29.37
N ASN A 85 -10.83 -23.02 29.62
CA ASN A 85 -9.99 -23.15 30.81
C ASN A 85 -10.32 -22.01 31.78
N ASN A 86 -11.35 -22.21 32.60
CA ASN A 86 -11.60 -21.40 33.79
C ASN A 86 -10.78 -21.96 34.94
N ASN A 87 -9.63 -21.35 35.21
CA ASN A 87 -8.96 -21.46 36.50
C ASN A 87 -9.73 -20.65 37.53
N ASN A 88 -10.43 -21.32 38.45
CA ASN A 88 -10.81 -20.73 39.73
C ASN A 88 -10.28 -21.62 40.85
N ASN A 89 -9.19 -21.16 41.47
CA ASN A 89 -8.86 -21.51 42.84
C ASN A 89 -9.97 -21.00 43.75
N ASN A 90 -10.48 -21.85 44.64
CA ASN A 90 -10.67 -21.45 46.03
C ASN A 90 -10.76 -22.65 46.96
N ASN A 91 -10.04 -22.51 48.06
CA ASN A 91 -9.86 -23.45 49.15
C ASN A 91 -11.15 -23.61 49.99
N ASN A 92 -11.27 -24.74 50.69
CA ASN A 92 -11.33 -24.82 52.17
C ASN A 92 -12.37 -25.83 52.73
N ILE A 93 -11.85 -26.96 53.24
CA ILE A 93 -12.10 -27.65 54.53
C ILE A 93 -13.53 -27.73 55.10
N ASN A 94 -13.99 -28.97 55.34
CA ASN A 94 -14.44 -29.52 56.65
C ASN A 94 -15.07 -30.93 56.48
N ASN A 95 -14.47 -31.98 57.05
CA ASN A 95 -14.74 -32.58 58.37
C ASN A 95 -16.16 -33.12 58.57
N ASN A 96 -16.35 -34.45 58.45
CA ASN A 96 -16.78 -35.35 59.53
C ASN A 96 -16.75 -36.80 59.03
#